data_AF-A0A270BG05-F1
#
_entry.id   AF-A0A270BG05-F1
#
_cell.length_a   1.000
_cell.length_b   1.000
_cell.length_c   1.000
_cell.angle_alpha   90.00
_cell.angle_beta   90.00
_cell.angle_gamma   90.00
#
_symmetry.space_group_name_H-M   'P 1'
#
loop_
_entity.id
_entity.type
_entity.pdbx_description
1 polymer ?
#
loop_
_entity_poly.entity_id
_entity_poly.type
_entity_poly.pdbx_seq_one_letter_code
_entity_poly.pdbx_strand_id
1 'polypeptide(L)'
;MLLDYRPNWSRDVEVSISFKTEILSSRDGTEQRRALRANPRKQVSFTAMKYGADRQQQIFGTADAQRQEISLADPTRSVTCSAVADDDITLDSIPDWLVVGESVVLDRTVEVTVLSVVGSIVTVSDSVALPEPFDVRPALRGMLQSEISLSSRTSRLWEVPIQFDLTPGSELSYNYDADLFRHAGRQVWHADPNWGSNNSFGINQKRETIDFGHGATSHLFPVPYADRLQTWDFSPLRSGAVGYIEGLFNHCRGRAGEFMLPTFHEDATPLADLVAGDADILVEGTHLLGMETDWVHRYLLIALNDGRIWYRTVVDSVEDAGNTLLSVNRNFVETVAPDQVKHISLMSVARFASDELVSQWTTDDVASVRVNFLSLPVTVSEEDGMTLDPSAEFMLEFFGRENPAGHSDIVDILLNINWADTFDE
;
A
#
# COMPACT_ATOMS: atom_id res chain seq x y z
N MET A 1 27.07 12.70 10.02
CA MET A 1 28.04 11.59 9.93
C MET A 1 27.37 10.47 9.15
N LEU A 2 28.03 9.94 8.12
CA LEU A 2 27.51 8.83 7.33
C LEU A 2 27.97 7.48 7.91
N LEU A 3 27.05 6.54 8.01
CA LEU A 3 27.31 5.20 8.50
C LEU A 3 27.43 4.19 7.34
N ASP A 4 28.65 3.70 7.07
CA ASP A 4 28.90 2.71 6.03
C ASP A 4 28.72 1.26 6.55
N TYR A 5 27.48 0.78 6.53
CA TYR A 5 27.16 -0.62 6.74
C TYR A 5 26.50 -1.23 5.51
N ARG A 6 27.03 -2.38 5.09
CA ARG A 6 26.45 -3.18 4.02
C ARG A 6 25.61 -4.30 4.62
N PRO A 7 24.33 -4.45 4.22
CA PRO A 7 23.52 -5.58 4.64
C PRO A 7 24.14 -6.89 4.17
N ASN A 8 24.09 -7.89 5.02
CA ASN A 8 24.30 -9.27 4.64
C ASN A 8 22.96 -9.88 4.19
N TRP A 9 22.73 -9.88 2.87
CA TRP A 9 21.53 -10.44 2.23
C TRP A 9 21.35 -11.95 2.36
N SER A 10 22.25 -12.65 3.08
CA SER A 10 21.95 -14.01 3.53
C SER A 10 20.85 -14.04 4.61
N ARG A 11 20.44 -12.87 5.12
CA ARG A 11 19.29 -12.65 5.99
C ARG A 11 18.51 -11.47 5.42
N ASP A 12 17.20 -11.48 5.62
CA ASP A 12 16.36 -10.39 5.16
C ASP A 12 16.68 -9.08 5.91
N VAL A 13 16.51 -7.97 5.21
CA VAL A 13 16.49 -6.63 5.79
C VAL A 13 15.04 -6.31 6.13
N GLU A 14 14.76 -5.93 7.38
CA GLU A 14 13.40 -5.59 7.79
C GLU A 14 13.25 -4.07 7.87
N VAL A 15 12.18 -3.57 7.26
CA VAL A 15 11.75 -2.19 7.38
C VAL A 15 10.38 -2.20 8.05
N SER A 16 10.28 -1.61 9.25
CA SER A 16 9.02 -1.48 9.96
C SER A 16 8.56 -0.03 9.99
N ILE A 17 7.27 0.18 9.74
CA ILE A 17 6.60 1.50 9.80
C ILE A 17 5.47 1.37 10.82
N SER A 18 5.48 2.23 11.84
CA SER A 18 4.50 2.17 12.92
C SER A 18 3.80 3.51 13.21
N PHE A 19 2.47 3.47 13.15
CA PHE A 19 1.61 4.54 13.64
C PHE A 19 1.18 4.27 15.08
N LYS A 20 0.38 5.19 15.63
CA LYS A 20 -0.33 4.97 16.89
C LYS A 20 -1.73 5.51 16.71
N THR A 21 -2.71 4.63 16.76
CA THR A 21 -4.11 4.98 16.60
C THR A 21 -4.92 4.65 17.84
N GLU A 22 -5.97 5.42 18.06
CA GLU A 22 -7.01 5.16 19.05
C GLU A 22 -8.31 4.88 18.31
N ILE A 23 -8.95 3.76 18.66
CA ILE A 23 -10.24 3.35 18.07
C ILE A 23 -11.25 3.23 19.22
N LEU A 24 -12.27 4.07 19.18
CA LEU A 24 -13.40 4.04 20.09
C LEU A 24 -14.55 3.33 19.37
N SER A 25 -14.96 2.16 19.87
CA SER A 25 -16.09 1.41 19.33
C SER A 25 -17.33 1.58 20.20
N SER A 26 -18.45 1.91 19.58
CA SER A 26 -19.77 1.89 20.23
C SER A 26 -20.34 0.46 20.28
N ARG A 27 -21.43 0.28 21.03
CA ARG A 27 -22.13 -1.02 21.16
C ARG A 27 -22.74 -1.49 19.84
N ASP A 28 -23.15 -0.56 18.98
CA ASP A 28 -23.71 -0.83 17.65
C ASP A 28 -22.66 -1.19 16.58
N GLY A 29 -21.37 -1.16 16.95
CA GLY A 29 -20.27 -1.48 16.05
C GLY A 29 -19.68 -0.28 15.31
N THR A 30 -20.26 0.92 15.45
CA THR A 30 -19.69 2.14 14.88
C THR A 30 -18.34 2.46 15.54
N GLU A 31 -17.37 2.88 14.73
CA GLU A 31 -16.01 3.20 15.18
C GLU A 31 -15.72 4.68 14.95
N GLN A 32 -15.17 5.36 15.96
CA GLN A 32 -14.47 6.63 15.79
C GLN A 32 -12.97 6.36 15.90
N ARG A 33 -12.20 6.82 14.91
CA ARG A 33 -10.76 6.55 14.81
C ARG A 33 -9.98 7.86 14.84
N ARG A 34 -8.84 7.85 15.54
CA ARG A 34 -7.93 8.98 15.59
C ARG A 34 -6.49 8.52 15.50
N ALA A 35 -5.76 9.05 14.53
CA ALA A 35 -4.30 8.94 14.49
C ALA A 35 -3.68 9.89 15.53
N LEU A 36 -2.86 9.35 16.44
CA LEU A 36 -2.13 10.11 17.45
C LEU A 36 -0.76 10.58 16.96
N ARG A 37 -0.30 10.04 15.82
CA ARG A 37 0.94 10.42 15.15
C ARG A 37 0.62 10.93 13.75
N ALA A 38 1.20 12.08 13.39
CA ALA A 38 1.14 12.59 12.02
C ALA A 38 2.15 11.86 11.12
N ASN A 39 3.39 11.73 11.60
CA ASN A 39 4.44 10.97 10.94
C ASN A 39 4.63 9.61 11.64
N PRO A 40 4.83 8.52 10.88
CA PRO A 40 5.11 7.22 11.47
C PRO A 40 6.46 7.22 12.20
N ARG A 41 6.72 6.12 12.90
CA ARG A 41 8.08 5.75 13.30
C ARG A 41 8.54 4.65 12.37
N LYS A 42 9.58 4.92 11.60
CA LYS A 42 10.27 3.94 10.77
C LYS A 42 11.51 3.40 11.46
N GLN A 43 11.71 2.10 11.33
CA GLN A 43 12.91 1.41 11.81
C GLN A 43 13.42 0.50 10.70
N VAL A 44 14.74 0.46 10.54
CA VAL A 44 15.43 -0.42 9.59
C VAL A 44 16.34 -1.35 10.37
N SER A 45 16.18 -2.65 10.18
CA SER A 45 16.96 -3.68 10.86
C SER A 45 17.63 -4.63 9.87
N PHE A 46 18.92 -4.90 10.08
CA PHE A 46 19.66 -5.85 9.26
C PHE A 46 20.94 -6.30 9.97
N THR A 47 21.53 -7.40 9.50
CA THR A 47 22.86 -7.83 9.95
C THR A 47 23.90 -7.37 8.95
N ALA A 48 24.99 -6.77 9.41
CA ALA A 48 26.17 -6.47 8.60
C ALA A 48 27.36 -7.37 8.97
N MET A 49 28.22 -7.64 8.00
CA MET A 49 29.45 -8.42 8.19
C MET A 49 30.69 -7.59 7.92
N LYS A 50 31.67 -7.66 8.82
CA LYS A 50 32.89 -6.84 8.73
C LYS A 50 34.13 -7.68 9.03
N TYR A 51 35.20 -7.40 8.29
CA TYR A 51 36.39 -8.26 8.23
C TYR A 51 37.67 -7.48 8.59
N GLY A 52 38.56 -8.11 9.36
CA GLY A 52 39.94 -7.65 9.50
C GLY A 52 40.09 -6.29 10.19
N ALA A 53 40.87 -5.38 9.59
CA ALA A 53 41.25 -4.09 10.17
C ALA A 53 40.07 -3.13 10.35
N ASP A 54 39.09 -3.21 9.43
CA ASP A 54 37.89 -2.38 9.43
C ASP A 54 37.07 -2.56 10.72
N ARG A 55 37.17 -3.74 11.34
CA ARG A 55 36.52 -4.07 12.61
C ARG A 55 36.78 -3.02 13.68
N GLN A 56 38.05 -2.65 13.89
CA GLN A 56 38.42 -1.83 15.05
C GLN A 56 38.02 -0.38 14.85
N GLN A 57 38.20 0.16 13.64
CA GLN A 57 37.68 1.48 13.27
C GLN A 57 36.18 1.56 13.44
N GLN A 58 35.48 0.49 13.10
CA GLN A 58 34.04 0.45 13.18
C GLN A 58 33.49 0.27 14.60
N ILE A 59 34.16 -0.46 15.49
CA ILE A 59 33.75 -0.49 16.90
C ILE A 59 33.79 0.92 17.48
N PHE A 60 34.87 1.66 17.24
CA PHE A 60 34.97 3.05 17.67
C PHE A 60 33.94 3.94 16.97
N GLY A 61 33.84 3.83 15.63
CA GLY A 61 32.88 4.59 14.84
C GLY A 61 31.43 4.32 15.24
N THR A 62 31.06 3.09 15.60
CA THR A 62 29.72 2.74 16.08
C THR A 62 29.48 3.31 17.47
N ALA A 63 30.44 3.22 18.38
CA ALA A 63 30.33 3.80 19.72
C ALA A 63 30.20 5.33 19.69
N ASP A 64 30.87 5.99 18.74
CA ASP A 64 30.73 7.43 18.51
C ASP A 64 29.39 7.76 17.83
N ALA A 65 28.98 6.96 16.84
CA ALA A 65 27.71 7.11 16.13
C ALA A 65 26.50 6.94 17.05
N GLN A 66 26.57 6.09 18.08
CA GLN A 66 25.49 5.91 19.07
C GLN A 66 25.15 7.19 19.86
N ARG A 67 26.03 8.21 19.88
CA ARG A 67 25.84 9.44 20.66
C ARG A 67 25.20 10.58 19.87
N GLN A 68 24.94 10.38 18.59
CA GLN A 68 24.48 11.44 17.70
C GLN A 68 23.52 10.91 16.65
N GLU A 69 22.80 11.82 16.02
CA GLU A 69 22.05 11.50 14.81
C GLU A 69 23.03 11.30 13.64
N ILE A 70 22.80 10.25 12.88
CA ILE A 70 23.63 9.85 11.75
C ILE A 70 22.77 9.62 10.52
N SER A 71 23.40 9.66 9.37
CA SER A 71 22.79 9.27 8.10
C SER A 71 23.19 7.84 7.78
N LEU A 72 22.24 7.05 7.29
CA LEU A 72 22.42 5.70 6.78
C LEU A 72 21.95 5.68 5.34
N ALA A 73 22.74 5.12 4.42
CA ALA A 73 22.26 4.87 3.06
C ALA A 73 21.16 3.80 3.10
N ASP A 74 19.98 4.09 2.56
CA ASP A 74 18.84 3.16 2.56
C ASP A 74 19.25 1.82 1.93
N PRO A 75 19.22 0.69 2.68
CA PRO A 75 19.62 -0.59 2.14
C PRO A 75 18.65 -1.13 1.07
N THR A 76 17.40 -0.68 1.04
CA THR A 76 16.32 -1.29 0.24
C THR A 76 15.96 -0.53 -1.03
N ARG A 77 16.54 0.67 -1.23
CA ARG A 77 16.29 1.51 -2.40
C ARG A 77 17.60 1.97 -3.00
N SER A 78 17.75 1.78 -4.31
CA SER A 78 18.89 2.30 -5.06
C SER A 78 18.53 2.55 -6.50
N VAL A 79 19.16 3.56 -7.09
CA VAL A 79 19.16 3.83 -8.53
C VAL A 79 20.59 3.94 -9.02
N THR A 80 20.86 3.42 -10.22
CA THR A 80 22.20 3.48 -10.81
C THR A 80 22.40 4.82 -11.52
N CYS A 81 23.54 5.46 -11.24
CA CYS A 81 24.04 6.56 -12.02
C CYS A 81 24.83 6.04 -13.23
N SER A 82 24.49 6.52 -14.42
CA SER A 82 25.14 6.15 -15.67
C SER A 82 26.19 7.14 -16.17
N ALA A 83 26.11 8.42 -15.77
CA ALA A 83 27.11 9.43 -16.12
C ALA A 83 27.12 10.61 -15.13
N VAL A 84 28.27 11.25 -14.97
CA VAL A 84 28.47 12.45 -14.15
C VAL A 84 29.13 13.55 -14.97
N ALA A 85 28.60 14.76 -14.85
CA ALA A 85 29.18 15.98 -15.39
C ALA A 85 29.24 17.04 -14.29
N ASP A 86 30.39 17.15 -13.62
CA ASP A 86 30.62 18.05 -12.48
C ASP A 86 29.61 17.82 -11.32
N ASP A 87 28.56 18.65 -11.26
CA ASP A 87 27.51 18.61 -10.23
C ASP A 87 26.22 17.91 -10.74
N ASP A 88 26.18 17.54 -12.02
CA ASP A 88 25.03 16.91 -12.67
C ASP A 88 25.24 15.39 -12.78
N ILE A 89 24.31 14.64 -12.18
CA ILE A 89 24.28 13.18 -12.19
C ILE A 89 23.17 12.73 -13.14
N THR A 90 23.48 11.84 -14.08
CA THR A 90 22.50 11.22 -14.98
C THR A 90 22.08 9.87 -14.43
N LEU A 91 20.77 9.68 -14.21
CA LEU A 91 20.18 8.45 -13.70
C LEU A 91 19.45 7.68 -14.80
N ASP A 92 19.44 6.35 -14.70
CA ASP A 92 18.75 5.47 -15.66
C ASP A 92 17.22 5.62 -15.59
N SER A 93 16.70 5.88 -14.39
CA SER A 93 15.31 6.25 -14.14
C SER A 93 15.26 7.21 -12.95
N ILE A 94 14.28 8.10 -12.91
CA ILE A 94 14.07 8.96 -11.74
C ILE A 94 13.09 8.23 -10.82
N PRO A 95 13.51 7.86 -9.61
CA PRO A 95 12.59 7.28 -8.65
C PRO A 95 11.79 8.36 -7.91
N ASP A 96 10.59 8.02 -7.46
CA ASP A 96 9.63 8.96 -6.85
C ASP A 96 10.14 9.61 -5.55
N TRP A 97 11.07 8.94 -4.85
CA TRP A 97 11.68 9.46 -3.63
C TRP A 97 12.75 10.54 -3.88
N LEU A 98 13.16 10.74 -5.13
CA LEU A 98 14.19 11.71 -5.49
C LEU A 98 13.57 13.08 -5.75
N VAL A 99 13.34 13.83 -4.67
CA VAL A 99 12.72 15.16 -4.70
C VAL A 99 13.75 16.24 -4.34
N VAL A 100 13.55 17.46 -4.88
CA VAL A 100 14.38 18.62 -4.57
C VAL A 100 14.37 18.89 -3.06
N GLY A 101 15.55 19.06 -2.47
CA GLY A 101 15.76 19.28 -1.04
C GLY A 101 16.03 18.01 -0.23
N GLU A 102 15.78 16.83 -0.79
CA GLU A 102 16.09 15.56 -0.12
C GLU A 102 17.60 15.27 -0.14
N SER A 103 18.07 14.56 0.90
CA SER A 103 19.47 14.14 1.02
C SER A 103 19.65 12.73 0.47
N VAL A 104 20.68 12.53 -0.35
CA VAL A 104 21.01 11.25 -0.98
C VAL A 104 22.45 10.87 -0.69
N VAL A 105 22.72 9.57 -0.68
CA VAL A 105 24.05 9.00 -0.50
C VAL A 105 24.52 8.38 -1.81
N LEU A 106 25.69 8.80 -2.28
CA LEU A 106 26.36 8.30 -3.46
C LEU A 106 27.39 7.24 -3.06
N ASP A 107 27.35 6.06 -3.70
CA ASP A 107 28.21 4.89 -3.44
C ASP A 107 28.35 4.50 -1.96
N ARG A 108 27.36 4.84 -1.12
CA ARG A 108 27.42 4.70 0.36
C ARG A 108 28.61 5.42 1.02
N THR A 109 29.21 6.40 0.35
CA THR A 109 30.42 7.10 0.83
C THR A 109 30.22 8.59 1.04
N VAL A 110 29.43 9.24 0.19
CA VAL A 110 29.23 10.70 0.21
C VAL A 110 27.74 11.02 0.32
N GLU A 111 27.35 11.87 1.27
CA GLU A 111 26.00 12.41 1.36
C GLU A 111 25.96 13.79 0.67
N VAL A 112 25.02 13.98 -0.26
CA VAL A 112 24.78 15.23 -1.00
C VAL A 112 23.30 15.59 -0.96
N THR A 113 22.95 16.85 -1.22
CA THR A 113 21.54 17.29 -1.31
C THR A 113 21.14 17.52 -2.76
N VAL A 114 19.91 17.12 -3.11
CA VAL A 114 19.35 17.33 -4.45
C VAL A 114 18.90 18.78 -4.61
N LEU A 115 19.46 19.50 -5.58
CA LEU A 115 19.12 20.91 -5.87
C LEU A 115 18.09 21.04 -6.98
N SER A 116 18.15 20.18 -8.01
CA SER A 116 17.21 20.21 -9.12
C SER A 116 17.07 18.83 -9.76
N VAL A 117 15.90 18.55 -10.34
CA VAL A 117 15.62 17.33 -11.11
C VAL A 117 14.98 17.76 -12.42
N VAL A 118 15.66 17.54 -13.55
CA VAL A 118 15.20 17.94 -14.90
C VAL A 118 15.39 16.77 -15.86
N GLY A 119 14.29 16.08 -16.18
CA GLY A 119 14.39 14.79 -16.89
C GLY A 119 15.34 13.87 -16.13
N SER A 120 16.15 13.08 -16.83
CA SER A 120 17.09 12.14 -16.19
C SER A 120 18.30 12.78 -15.50
N ILE A 121 18.40 14.11 -15.45
CA ILE A 121 19.54 14.83 -14.87
C ILE A 121 19.17 15.39 -13.51
N VAL A 122 20.04 15.14 -12.54
CA VAL A 122 19.88 15.53 -11.14
C VAL A 122 21.09 16.37 -10.75
N THR A 123 20.86 17.64 -10.43
CA THR A 123 21.93 18.53 -9.95
C THR A 123 22.06 18.39 -8.44
N VAL A 124 23.26 18.11 -7.94
CA VAL A 124 23.55 17.96 -6.50
C VAL A 124 24.33 19.14 -5.94
N SER A 125 24.38 19.24 -4.60
CA SER A 125 25.03 20.34 -3.88
C SER A 125 26.54 20.43 -4.05
N ASP A 126 27.20 19.29 -4.26
CA ASP A 126 28.65 19.15 -4.23
C ASP A 126 29.13 18.38 -5.46
N SER A 127 30.27 18.79 -6.02
CA SER A 127 30.87 18.14 -7.19
C SER A 127 31.20 16.68 -6.92
N VAL A 128 30.78 15.81 -7.84
CA VAL A 128 30.90 14.36 -7.67
C VAL A 128 32.19 13.86 -8.31
N ALA A 129 33.10 13.35 -7.49
CA ALA A 129 34.39 12.77 -7.92
C ALA A 129 34.43 11.25 -7.72
N LEU A 130 33.33 10.55 -8.03
CA LEU A 130 33.20 9.10 -7.90
C LEU A 130 33.40 8.40 -9.25
N PRO A 131 34.00 7.20 -9.29
CA PRO A 131 34.10 6.42 -10.51
C PRO A 131 32.73 5.91 -10.94
N GLU A 132 32.39 6.11 -12.22
CA GLU A 132 31.17 5.58 -12.83
C GLU A 132 31.28 4.08 -13.17
N PRO A 133 30.19 3.31 -13.10
CA PRO A 133 28.88 3.64 -12.52
C PRO A 133 28.86 3.46 -10.99
N PHE A 134 27.99 4.20 -10.30
CA PHE A 134 27.77 4.05 -8.85
C PHE A 134 26.28 4.08 -8.47
N ASP A 135 25.95 3.65 -7.25
CA ASP A 135 24.59 3.66 -6.75
C ASP A 135 24.24 4.96 -6.00
N VAL A 136 23.03 5.45 -6.21
CA VAL A 136 22.43 6.57 -5.50
C VAL A 136 21.31 6.02 -4.63
N ARG A 137 21.37 6.33 -3.34
CA ARG A 137 20.42 5.84 -2.33
C ARG A 137 19.87 6.99 -1.51
N PRO A 138 18.63 6.91 -1.01
CA PRO A 138 18.15 7.87 -0.01
C PRO A 138 19.01 7.89 1.25
N ALA A 139 19.21 9.07 1.84
CA ALA A 139 19.87 9.21 3.14
C ALA A 139 18.83 9.14 4.26
N LEU A 140 18.84 8.05 5.03
CA LEU A 140 17.97 7.86 6.19
C LEU A 140 18.62 8.49 7.42
N ARG A 141 17.96 9.47 8.05
CA ARG A 141 18.47 10.13 9.27
C ARG A 141 17.83 9.58 10.52
N GLY A 142 18.65 9.26 11.52
CA GLY A 142 18.19 8.58 12.72
C GLY A 142 19.30 8.26 13.71
N MET A 143 18.98 7.40 14.67
CA MET A 143 19.89 6.96 15.73
C MET A 143 20.03 5.44 15.76
N LEU A 144 21.20 4.98 16.17
CA LEU A 144 21.41 3.57 16.51
C LEU A 144 20.85 3.25 17.89
N GLN A 145 20.52 1.98 18.13
CA GLN A 145 20.16 1.49 19.46
C GLN A 145 21.25 1.79 20.50
N SER A 146 20.84 2.04 21.74
CA SER A 146 21.74 2.32 22.86
C SER A 146 22.62 1.12 23.24
N GLU A 147 22.12 -0.09 23.02
CA GLU A 147 22.83 -1.33 23.22
C GLU A 147 22.95 -2.09 21.90
N ILE A 148 24.19 -2.40 21.49
CA ILE A 148 24.48 -3.20 20.30
C ILE A 148 25.37 -4.36 20.73
N SER A 149 24.87 -5.59 20.55
CA SER A 149 25.62 -6.81 20.86
C SER A 149 26.31 -7.34 19.60
N LEU A 150 27.64 -7.25 19.59
CA LEU A 150 28.45 -7.73 18.46
C LEU A 150 28.81 -9.20 18.66
N SER A 151 28.77 -10.01 17.60
CA SER A 151 29.15 -11.42 17.65
C SER A 151 30.32 -11.72 16.71
N SER A 152 31.31 -12.46 17.21
CA SER A 152 32.49 -12.86 16.44
C SER A 152 32.27 -14.27 15.91
N ARG A 153 32.19 -14.46 14.59
CA ARG A 153 32.11 -15.80 13.97
C ARG A 153 33.48 -16.47 13.89
N THR A 154 34.51 -15.68 13.64
CA THR A 154 35.91 -16.08 13.68
C THR A 154 36.73 -14.97 14.31
N SER A 155 38.05 -15.14 14.46
CA SER A 155 38.94 -14.05 14.92
C SER A 155 38.97 -12.83 13.99
N ARG A 156 38.48 -12.97 12.74
CA ARG A 156 38.52 -11.91 11.72
C ARG A 156 37.16 -11.47 11.20
N LEU A 157 36.10 -12.27 11.40
CA LEU A 157 34.76 -11.98 10.89
C LEU A 157 33.80 -11.71 12.04
N TRP A 158 33.19 -10.52 12.03
CA TRP A 158 32.22 -10.07 13.01
C TRP A 158 30.86 -9.85 12.33
N GLU A 159 29.80 -10.32 12.98
CA GLU A 159 28.42 -10.02 12.67
C GLU A 159 27.94 -8.90 13.59
N VAL A 160 27.41 -7.85 12.97
CA VAL A 160 26.90 -6.66 13.64
C VAL A 160 25.40 -6.54 13.35
N PRO A 161 24.53 -6.78 14.33
CA PRO A 161 23.12 -6.45 14.18
C PRO A 161 22.98 -4.92 14.23
N ILE A 162 22.43 -4.35 13.17
CA ILE A 162 22.09 -2.94 13.07
C ILE A 162 20.59 -2.84 13.19
N GLN A 163 20.15 -2.04 14.15
CA GLN A 163 18.77 -1.59 14.28
C GLN A 163 18.83 -0.07 14.35
N PHE A 164 18.24 0.57 13.35
CA PHE A 164 18.34 1.98 13.10
C PHE A 164 16.96 2.61 13.18
N ASP A 165 16.79 3.51 14.15
CA ASP A 165 15.53 4.21 14.40
C ASP A 165 15.56 5.55 13.69
N LEU A 166 14.69 5.74 12.71
CA LEU A 166 14.66 7.00 11.96
C LEU A 166 14.04 8.10 12.82
N THR A 167 14.54 9.31 12.64
CA THR A 167 13.98 10.50 13.27
C THR A 167 12.59 10.76 12.68
N PRO A 168 11.53 10.88 13.50
CA PRO A 168 10.19 11.10 12.97
C PRO A 168 10.11 12.38 12.12
N GLY A 169 9.67 12.25 10.88
CA GLY A 169 9.57 13.37 9.92
C GLY A 169 10.83 13.64 9.09
N SER A 170 11.91 12.88 9.27
CA SER A 170 13.03 12.81 8.29
C SER A 170 12.82 11.71 7.25
N GLU A 171 11.62 11.13 7.19
CA GLU A 171 11.27 10.13 6.21
C GLU A 171 11.13 10.75 4.83
N LEU A 172 11.36 9.94 3.81
CA LEU A 172 11.26 10.37 2.43
C LEU A 172 9.85 10.88 2.13
N SER A 173 9.80 12.06 1.54
CA SER A 173 8.57 12.67 1.04
C SER A 173 8.11 11.91 -0.20
N TYR A 174 7.38 10.81 -0.02
CA TYR A 174 6.74 10.13 -1.15
C TYR A 174 5.41 10.82 -1.44
N ASN A 175 5.14 11.13 -2.71
CA ASN A 175 3.82 11.60 -3.10
C ASN A 175 2.88 10.39 -3.25
N TYR A 176 2.40 9.87 -2.12
CA TYR A 176 1.57 8.69 -2.12
C TYR A 176 0.19 8.92 -2.74
N ASP A 177 -0.31 10.16 -2.83
CA ASP A 177 -1.68 10.42 -3.31
C ASP A 177 -1.81 10.42 -4.84
N ALA A 178 -0.74 10.68 -5.59
CA ALA A 178 -0.77 10.81 -7.04
C ALA A 178 -1.06 9.50 -7.80
N ASP A 179 -0.75 8.35 -7.18
CA ASP A 179 -0.83 7.03 -7.82
C ASP A 179 -1.98 6.15 -7.29
N LEU A 180 -2.80 6.67 -6.37
CA LEU A 180 -3.85 5.88 -5.71
C LEU A 180 -5.21 6.08 -6.38
N PHE A 181 -5.60 5.11 -7.22
CA PHE A 181 -6.92 5.05 -7.82
C PHE A 181 -8.02 5.02 -6.75
N ARG A 182 -9.10 5.76 -7.01
CA ARG A 182 -10.25 5.89 -6.11
C ARG A 182 -11.53 5.37 -6.77
N HIS A 183 -12.32 4.62 -6.01
CA HIS A 183 -13.69 4.25 -6.34
C HIS A 183 -14.62 4.72 -5.21
N ALA A 184 -15.68 5.43 -5.54
CA ALA A 184 -16.60 6.05 -4.58
C ALA A 184 -15.88 6.81 -3.43
N GLY A 185 -14.99 7.74 -3.79
CA GLY A 185 -14.19 8.55 -2.86
C GLY A 185 -13.09 7.82 -2.08
N ARG A 186 -13.01 6.49 -2.17
CA ARG A 186 -12.08 5.66 -1.39
C ARG A 186 -10.99 5.10 -2.26
N GLN A 187 -9.77 5.06 -1.73
CA GLN A 187 -8.66 4.38 -2.39
C GLN A 187 -8.94 2.89 -2.49
N VAL A 188 -8.48 2.26 -3.57
CA VAL A 188 -8.62 0.82 -3.79
C VAL A 188 -7.28 0.13 -3.56
N TRP A 189 -7.32 -1.05 -2.95
CA TRP A 189 -6.17 -1.94 -2.84
C TRP A 189 -5.90 -2.66 -4.17
N HIS A 190 -4.69 -2.53 -4.72
CA HIS A 190 -4.30 -3.08 -6.03
C HIS A 190 -3.23 -4.18 -5.99
N ALA A 191 -2.63 -4.47 -4.84
CA ALA A 191 -1.59 -5.50 -4.78
C ALA A 191 -2.21 -6.91 -4.81
N ASP A 192 -1.71 -7.76 -5.71
CA ASP A 192 -2.15 -9.15 -5.84
C ASP A 192 -1.56 -10.03 -4.72
N PRO A 193 -2.37 -10.85 -4.02
CA PRO A 193 -1.89 -11.72 -2.97
C PRO A 193 -1.09 -12.90 -3.53
N ASN A 194 -0.16 -13.41 -2.72
CA ASN A 194 0.52 -14.65 -2.98
C ASN A 194 -0.38 -15.85 -2.61
N TRP A 195 -0.82 -16.60 -3.61
CA TRP A 195 -1.61 -17.82 -3.41
C TRP A 195 -0.78 -19.04 -2.99
N GLY A 196 0.55 -18.97 -3.09
CA GLY A 196 1.46 -20.03 -2.64
C GLY A 196 1.66 -20.06 -1.12
N SER A 197 1.29 -18.98 -0.42
CA SER A 197 1.33 -18.88 1.04
C SER A 197 -0.03 -19.17 1.68
N ASN A 198 -0.01 -19.51 2.96
CA ASN A 198 -1.23 -19.74 3.72
C ASN A 198 -1.88 -18.41 4.14
N ASN A 199 -2.79 -17.92 3.31
CA ASN A 199 -3.65 -16.78 3.63
C ASN A 199 -4.78 -17.24 4.57
N SER A 200 -5.24 -16.36 5.45
CA SER A 200 -6.25 -16.71 6.45
C SER A 200 -7.42 -15.74 6.47
N PHE A 201 -8.59 -16.28 6.77
CA PHE A 201 -9.84 -15.54 6.83
C PHE A 201 -10.58 -15.92 8.12
N GLY A 202 -10.80 -14.93 8.99
CA GLY A 202 -11.53 -15.09 10.23
C GLY A 202 -12.83 -14.30 10.19
N ILE A 203 -13.94 -14.94 10.55
CA ILE A 203 -15.25 -14.29 10.71
C ILE A 203 -15.56 -14.22 12.20
N ASN A 204 -15.85 -13.02 12.70
CA ASN A 204 -16.20 -12.81 14.10
C ASN A 204 -17.52 -12.06 14.23
N GLN A 205 -18.56 -12.76 14.68
CA GLN A 205 -19.84 -12.15 15.03
C GLN A 205 -19.80 -11.69 16.49
N LYS A 206 -19.94 -10.38 16.73
CA LYS A 206 -20.04 -9.84 18.09
C LYS A 206 -21.33 -10.35 18.75
N ARG A 207 -21.17 -11.19 19.76
CA ARG A 207 -22.27 -11.82 20.51
C ARG A 207 -22.10 -11.55 22.00
N GLU A 208 -23.09 -10.90 22.61
CA GLU A 208 -23.21 -10.80 24.06
C GLU A 208 -24.00 -12.02 24.56
N THR A 209 -23.43 -12.78 25.49
CA THR A 209 -24.14 -13.90 26.13
C THR A 209 -24.50 -13.49 27.55
N ILE A 210 -25.79 -13.46 27.83
CA ILE A 210 -26.33 -13.18 29.15
C ILE A 210 -26.67 -14.53 29.80
N ASP A 211 -25.84 -14.91 30.76
CA ASP A 211 -26.09 -16.06 31.63
C ASP A 211 -26.52 -15.54 33.01
N PHE A 212 -27.73 -15.92 33.43
CA PHE A 212 -28.28 -15.53 34.73
C PHE A 212 -27.83 -16.48 35.85
N GLY A 213 -27.02 -17.50 35.56
CA GLY A 213 -26.54 -18.53 36.50
C GLY A 213 -27.60 -19.56 36.89
N HIS A 214 -28.81 -19.44 36.33
CA HIS A 214 -29.93 -20.36 36.46
C HIS A 214 -30.88 -20.16 35.27
N GLY A 215 -31.49 -21.23 34.78
CA GLY A 215 -32.41 -21.15 33.64
C GLY A 215 -31.71 -21.06 32.28
N ALA A 216 -32.39 -20.46 31.30
CA ALA A 216 -31.90 -20.36 29.91
C ALA A 216 -30.95 -19.16 29.73
N THR A 217 -29.92 -19.35 28.91
CA THR A 217 -29.04 -18.28 28.45
C THR A 217 -29.70 -17.47 27.34
N SER A 218 -29.46 -16.16 27.32
CA SER A 218 -29.90 -15.29 26.22
C SER A 218 -28.69 -14.77 25.44
N HIS A 219 -28.85 -14.60 24.13
CA HIS A 219 -27.80 -14.06 23.26
C HIS A 219 -28.30 -12.80 22.57
N LEU A 220 -27.51 -11.73 22.60
CA LEU A 220 -27.77 -10.49 21.88
C LEU A 220 -26.70 -10.27 20.81
N PHE A 221 -27.15 -9.78 19.65
CA PHE A 221 -26.32 -9.43 18.51
C PHE A 221 -26.46 -7.92 18.27
N PRO A 222 -25.71 -7.09 19.02
CA PRO A 222 -25.85 -5.64 18.92
C PRO A 222 -25.30 -5.07 17.61
N VAL A 223 -24.44 -5.82 16.91
CA VAL A 223 -23.90 -5.47 15.60
C VAL A 223 -24.53 -6.39 14.55
N PRO A 224 -25.14 -5.84 13.46
CA PRO A 224 -25.87 -6.64 12.48
C PRO A 224 -24.97 -7.40 11.50
N TYR A 225 -23.66 -7.13 11.49
CA TYR A 225 -22.67 -7.75 10.62
C TYR A 225 -21.55 -8.42 11.41
N ALA A 226 -20.81 -9.30 10.74
CA ALA A 226 -19.62 -9.95 11.27
C ALA A 226 -18.36 -9.19 10.83
N ASP A 227 -17.41 -9.01 11.75
CA ASP A 227 -16.09 -8.52 11.42
C ASP A 227 -15.33 -9.61 10.65
N ARG A 228 -14.70 -9.26 9.52
CA ARG A 228 -13.83 -10.16 8.76
C ARG A 228 -12.39 -9.72 8.92
N LEU A 229 -11.59 -10.55 9.58
CA LEU A 229 -10.15 -10.38 9.71
C LEU A 229 -9.46 -11.20 8.63
N GLN A 230 -8.79 -10.55 7.70
CA GLN A 230 -8.10 -11.20 6.59
C GLN A 230 -6.60 -11.01 6.74
N THR A 231 -5.84 -12.10 6.62
CA THR A 231 -4.37 -12.05 6.59
C THR A 231 -3.90 -12.47 5.21
N TRP A 232 -3.25 -11.54 4.52
CA TRP A 232 -2.73 -11.76 3.17
C TRP A 232 -1.23 -11.53 3.15
N ASP A 233 -0.55 -12.42 2.43
CA ASP A 233 0.85 -12.29 2.10
C ASP A 233 0.99 -11.75 0.68
N PHE A 234 1.84 -10.74 0.51
CA PHE A 234 2.15 -10.15 -0.78
C PHE A 234 3.64 -10.38 -1.03
N SER A 235 3.95 -11.40 -1.83
CA SER A 235 5.31 -11.79 -2.16
C SER A 235 5.37 -12.58 -3.49
N PRO A 236 6.46 -12.45 -4.27
CA PRO A 236 7.50 -11.43 -4.19
C PRO A 236 7.01 -10.08 -4.76
N LEU A 237 7.29 -9.00 -4.06
CA LEU A 237 7.03 -7.63 -4.52
C LEU A 237 8.33 -6.95 -4.92
N ARG A 238 8.29 -6.13 -5.98
CA ARG A 238 9.39 -5.22 -6.32
C ARG A 238 9.29 -3.92 -5.53
N SER A 239 10.38 -3.18 -5.47
CA SER A 239 10.50 -1.93 -4.70
C SER A 239 9.36 -0.93 -4.93
N GLY A 240 8.91 -0.74 -6.19
CA GLY A 240 7.77 0.13 -6.50
C GLY A 240 6.44 -0.34 -5.90
N ALA A 241 6.15 -1.64 -5.97
CA ALA A 241 4.93 -2.20 -5.39
C ALA A 241 4.95 -2.17 -3.84
N VAL A 242 6.12 -2.33 -3.23
CA VAL A 242 6.30 -2.11 -1.79
C VAL A 242 6.05 -0.64 -1.43
N GLY A 243 6.57 0.29 -2.25
CA GLY A 243 6.32 1.72 -2.11
C GLY A 243 4.83 2.08 -2.12
N TYR A 244 4.04 1.46 -3.02
CA TYR A 244 2.59 1.60 -3.04
C TYR A 244 1.94 1.15 -1.72
N ILE A 245 2.30 -0.03 -1.19
CA ILE A 245 1.73 -0.54 0.07
C ILE A 245 2.12 0.34 1.25
N GLU A 246 3.40 0.72 1.36
CA GLU A 246 3.88 1.65 2.38
C GLU A 246 3.18 3.01 2.28
N GLY A 247 2.87 3.43 1.05
CA GLY A 247 2.16 4.67 0.78
C GLY A 247 0.72 4.69 1.19
N LEU A 248 -0.03 3.66 0.82
CA LEU A 248 -1.40 3.48 1.28
C LEU A 248 -1.44 3.41 2.82
N PHE A 249 -0.49 2.71 3.44
CA PHE A 249 -0.38 2.64 4.90
C PHE A 249 -0.11 4.00 5.55
N ASN A 250 0.75 4.81 4.95
CA ASN A 250 1.05 6.18 5.40
C ASN A 250 -0.14 7.12 5.19
N HIS A 251 -0.83 7.03 4.05
CA HIS A 251 -2.06 7.79 3.77
C HIS A 251 -3.15 7.47 4.80
N CYS A 252 -3.36 6.18 5.10
CA CYS A 252 -4.30 5.74 6.13
C CYS A 252 -3.83 6.03 7.57
N ARG A 253 -2.57 6.44 7.77
CA ARG A 253 -1.95 6.64 9.09
C ARG A 253 -2.13 5.42 10.01
N GLY A 254 -1.86 4.23 9.47
CA GLY A 254 -2.09 2.95 10.13
C GLY A 254 -3.57 2.55 10.14
N ARG A 255 -4.13 2.23 11.30
CA ARG A 255 -5.52 1.73 11.42
C ARG A 255 -6.60 2.82 11.31
N ALA A 256 -6.22 4.09 11.12
CA ALA A 256 -7.17 5.21 11.18
C ALA A 256 -7.98 5.39 9.89
N GLY A 257 -7.32 5.26 8.74
CA GLY A 257 -7.94 5.39 7.42
C GLY A 257 -8.71 4.15 6.99
N GLU A 258 -9.43 4.31 5.90
CA GLU A 258 -10.20 3.27 5.23
C GLU A 258 -9.93 3.27 3.73
N PHE A 259 -10.08 2.10 3.12
CA PHE A 259 -9.90 1.88 1.70
C PHE A 259 -10.76 0.69 1.28
N MET A 260 -10.91 0.48 -0.02
CA MET A 260 -11.60 -0.69 -0.54
C MET A 260 -10.64 -1.86 -0.72
N LEU A 261 -11.07 -3.02 -0.24
CA LEU A 261 -10.32 -4.25 -0.31
C LEU A 261 -11.17 -5.33 -1.01
N PRO A 262 -10.69 -5.91 -2.12
CA PRO A 262 -11.32 -7.10 -2.69
C PRO A 262 -11.10 -8.32 -1.78
N THR A 263 -12.00 -9.28 -1.86
CA THR A 263 -11.83 -10.61 -1.24
C THR A 263 -10.70 -11.41 -1.88
N PHE A 264 -10.29 -11.05 -3.11
CA PHE A 264 -9.40 -11.78 -4.00
C PHE A 264 -9.92 -13.16 -4.44
N HIS A 265 -11.12 -13.55 -4.01
CA HIS A 265 -11.73 -14.81 -4.39
C HIS A 265 -12.61 -14.61 -5.64
N GLU A 266 -12.81 -15.70 -6.38
CA GLU A 266 -13.84 -15.74 -7.43
C GLU A 266 -15.20 -15.90 -6.74
N ASP A 267 -15.84 -14.77 -6.43
CA ASP A 267 -17.12 -14.73 -5.72
C ASP A 267 -18.32 -14.79 -6.67
N ALA A 268 -18.09 -14.42 -7.93
CA ALA A 268 -19.10 -14.41 -8.99
C ALA A 268 -18.49 -14.88 -10.33
N THR A 269 -19.24 -15.73 -11.03
CA THR A 269 -18.91 -16.19 -12.39
C THR A 269 -20.02 -15.74 -13.34
N PRO A 270 -19.72 -14.91 -14.35
CA PRO A 270 -20.73 -14.42 -15.29
C PRO A 270 -21.21 -15.54 -16.22
N LEU A 271 -22.51 -15.61 -16.47
CA LEU A 271 -23.13 -16.60 -17.36
C LEU A 271 -23.44 -16.06 -18.77
N ALA A 272 -23.47 -14.73 -18.92
CA ALA A 272 -23.74 -14.05 -20.18
C ALA A 272 -22.71 -12.93 -20.41
N ASP A 273 -22.60 -12.49 -21.67
CA ASP A 273 -21.74 -11.36 -22.04
C ASP A 273 -22.12 -10.12 -21.22
N LEU A 274 -21.11 -9.41 -20.72
CA LEU A 274 -21.26 -8.07 -20.19
C LEU A 274 -21.45 -7.14 -21.38
N VAL A 275 -22.67 -6.67 -21.64
CA VAL A 275 -22.99 -5.96 -22.89
C VAL A 275 -22.66 -4.47 -22.79
N ALA A 276 -22.00 -3.92 -23.82
CA ALA A 276 -21.76 -2.48 -23.92
C ALA A 276 -23.06 -1.68 -23.84
N GLY A 277 -23.10 -0.66 -22.97
CA GLY A 277 -24.27 0.17 -22.72
C GLY A 277 -25.28 -0.44 -21.75
N ASP A 278 -25.09 -1.67 -21.29
CA ASP A 278 -25.90 -2.32 -20.26
C ASP A 278 -25.22 -2.22 -18.89
N ALA A 279 -25.97 -2.38 -17.80
CA ALA A 279 -25.49 -2.34 -16.42
C ALA A 279 -25.84 -3.62 -15.64
N ASP A 280 -26.26 -4.67 -16.32
CA ASP A 280 -26.64 -5.93 -15.70
C ASP A 280 -25.56 -7.00 -15.84
N ILE A 281 -25.38 -7.79 -14.79
CA ILE A 281 -24.48 -8.94 -14.73
C ILE A 281 -25.29 -10.15 -14.30
N LEU A 282 -25.45 -11.12 -15.20
CA LEU A 282 -26.06 -12.41 -14.85
C LEU A 282 -24.97 -13.33 -14.27
N VAL A 283 -25.09 -13.68 -12.99
CA VAL A 283 -24.14 -14.50 -12.24
C VAL A 283 -24.75 -15.86 -11.90
N GLU A 284 -23.92 -16.91 -11.91
CA GLU A 284 -24.32 -18.25 -11.50
C GLU A 284 -24.84 -18.31 -10.04
N GLY A 285 -25.98 -18.96 -9.83
CA GLY A 285 -26.53 -19.25 -8.51
C GLY A 285 -27.21 -18.06 -7.83
N THR A 286 -27.71 -18.26 -6.60
CA THR A 286 -28.51 -17.27 -5.86
C THR A 286 -27.82 -16.71 -4.62
N HIS A 287 -26.51 -16.97 -4.44
CA HIS A 287 -25.77 -16.59 -3.22
C HIS A 287 -25.48 -15.09 -3.11
N LEU A 288 -25.67 -14.33 -4.20
CA LEU A 288 -25.50 -12.88 -4.26
C LEU A 288 -26.83 -12.12 -4.18
N LEU A 289 -27.95 -12.82 -3.95
CA LEU A 289 -29.23 -12.16 -3.75
C LEU A 289 -29.23 -11.34 -2.44
N GLY A 290 -29.72 -10.11 -2.50
CA GLY A 290 -29.76 -9.16 -1.38
C GLY A 290 -28.48 -8.35 -1.17
N MET A 291 -27.49 -8.45 -2.06
CA MET A 291 -26.19 -7.75 -1.96
C MET A 291 -26.31 -6.23 -1.88
N GLU A 292 -27.34 -5.64 -2.47
CA GLU A 292 -27.61 -4.20 -2.40
C GLU A 292 -27.88 -3.69 -0.98
N THR A 293 -28.30 -4.59 -0.09
CA THR A 293 -28.54 -4.32 1.34
C THR A 293 -27.48 -4.92 2.27
N ASP A 294 -26.44 -5.57 1.73
CA ASP A 294 -25.39 -6.14 2.56
C ASP A 294 -24.59 -5.02 3.26
N TRP A 295 -24.33 -5.23 4.55
CA TRP A 295 -23.66 -4.23 5.38
C TRP A 295 -22.17 -4.09 5.05
N VAL A 296 -21.55 -5.02 4.32
CA VAL A 296 -20.07 -5.09 4.16
C VAL A 296 -19.64 -5.22 2.69
N HIS A 297 -20.33 -6.02 1.87
CA HIS A 297 -19.97 -6.35 0.49
C HIS A 297 -21.00 -5.77 -0.48
N ARG A 298 -20.74 -4.56 -0.95
CA ARG A 298 -21.59 -3.87 -1.95
C ARG A 298 -20.85 -3.53 -3.24
N TYR A 299 -19.52 -3.56 -3.21
CA TYR A 299 -18.68 -3.19 -4.35
C TYR A 299 -18.16 -4.44 -5.05
N LEU A 300 -17.85 -4.33 -6.33
CA LEU A 300 -17.34 -5.40 -7.18
C LEU A 300 -16.04 -4.97 -7.86
N LEU A 301 -15.09 -5.90 -7.92
CA LEU A 301 -13.92 -5.86 -8.77
C LEU A 301 -14.11 -6.89 -9.89
N ILE A 302 -14.11 -6.45 -11.14
CA ILE A 302 -14.15 -7.32 -12.32
C ILE A 302 -12.77 -7.26 -12.96
N ALA A 303 -11.99 -8.34 -12.83
CA ALA A 303 -10.69 -8.43 -13.46
C ALA A 303 -10.83 -9.14 -14.82
N LEU A 304 -10.26 -8.57 -15.87
CA LEU A 304 -10.23 -9.15 -17.21
C LEU A 304 -8.93 -9.92 -17.47
N ASN A 305 -8.91 -10.78 -18.48
CA ASN A 305 -7.74 -11.58 -18.85
C ASN A 305 -6.62 -10.76 -19.50
N ASP A 306 -6.93 -9.61 -20.10
CA ASP A 306 -5.93 -8.60 -20.51
C ASP A 306 -5.37 -7.81 -19.31
N GLY A 307 -5.99 -8.01 -18.15
CA GLY A 307 -5.70 -7.43 -16.85
C GLY A 307 -6.20 -6.00 -16.66
N ARG A 308 -7.07 -5.47 -17.52
CA ARG A 308 -7.93 -4.33 -17.16
C ARG A 308 -8.81 -4.73 -15.98
N ILE A 309 -9.12 -3.76 -15.13
CA ILE A 309 -9.95 -3.94 -13.94
C ILE A 309 -11.08 -2.93 -13.97
N TRP A 310 -12.31 -3.41 -13.78
CA TRP A 310 -13.48 -2.57 -13.63
C TRP A 310 -14.00 -2.61 -12.21
N TYR A 311 -14.40 -1.44 -11.72
CA TYR A 311 -15.00 -1.27 -10.41
C TYR A 311 -16.47 -0.91 -10.57
N ARG A 312 -17.32 -1.60 -9.81
CA ARG A 312 -18.77 -1.43 -9.84
C ARG A 312 -19.35 -1.43 -8.43
N THR A 313 -20.49 -0.77 -8.28
CA THR A 313 -21.29 -0.81 -7.05
C THR A 313 -22.60 -1.49 -7.36
N VAL A 314 -22.98 -2.50 -6.58
CA VAL A 314 -24.28 -3.17 -6.72
C VAL A 314 -25.39 -2.23 -6.25
N VAL A 315 -26.35 -1.99 -7.14
CA VAL A 315 -27.52 -1.15 -6.93
C VAL A 315 -28.74 -2.00 -6.60
N ASP A 316 -28.89 -3.13 -7.28
CA ASP A 316 -29.99 -4.06 -7.08
C ASP A 316 -29.55 -5.49 -7.37
N SER A 317 -30.27 -6.47 -6.81
CA SER A 317 -30.09 -7.88 -7.14
C SER A 317 -31.43 -8.61 -7.20
N VAL A 318 -31.65 -9.33 -8.30
CA VAL A 318 -32.92 -10.02 -8.56
C VAL A 318 -32.64 -11.46 -8.94
N GLU A 319 -33.51 -12.37 -8.51
CA GLU A 319 -33.46 -13.77 -8.94
C GLU A 319 -33.97 -13.89 -10.39
N ASP A 320 -33.15 -14.48 -11.26
CA ASP A 320 -33.51 -14.80 -12.65
C ASP A 320 -33.25 -16.28 -12.93
N ALA A 321 -34.32 -17.06 -13.10
CA ALA A 321 -34.27 -18.48 -13.45
C ALA A 321 -33.31 -19.35 -12.60
N GLY A 322 -33.17 -19.07 -11.30
CA GLY A 322 -32.27 -19.80 -10.38
C GLY A 322 -30.83 -19.26 -10.34
N ASN A 323 -30.59 -18.12 -10.98
CA ASN A 323 -29.35 -17.33 -10.97
C ASN A 323 -29.62 -15.93 -10.37
N THR A 324 -28.59 -15.11 -10.21
CA THR A 324 -28.72 -13.74 -9.73
C THR A 324 -28.38 -12.77 -10.86
N LEU A 325 -29.32 -11.88 -11.18
CA LEU A 325 -29.09 -10.70 -12.01
C LEU A 325 -28.69 -9.55 -11.09
N LEU A 326 -27.45 -9.10 -11.18
CA LEU A 326 -26.93 -7.94 -10.46
C LEU A 326 -27.02 -6.71 -11.36
N SER A 327 -27.70 -5.67 -10.90
CA SER A 327 -27.67 -4.36 -11.56
C SER A 327 -26.61 -3.49 -10.88
N VAL A 328 -25.67 -2.97 -11.67
CA VAL A 328 -24.57 -2.13 -11.20
C VAL A 328 -24.80 -0.65 -11.47
N ASN A 329 -24.05 0.21 -10.79
CA ASN A 329 -24.23 1.66 -10.85
C ASN A 329 -23.81 2.34 -12.16
N ARG A 330 -23.14 1.60 -13.07
CA ARG A 330 -22.53 2.13 -14.30
C ARG A 330 -22.59 1.12 -15.42
N ASN A 331 -22.85 1.62 -16.62
CA ASN A 331 -22.95 0.80 -17.81
C ASN A 331 -21.54 0.29 -18.21
N PHE A 332 -21.46 -0.82 -18.93
CA PHE A 332 -20.20 -1.27 -19.52
C PHE A 332 -19.87 -0.46 -20.76
N VAL A 333 -18.63 -0.03 -20.92
CA VAL A 333 -18.20 0.73 -22.10
C VAL A 333 -18.00 -0.19 -23.32
N GLU A 334 -17.68 -1.46 -23.09
CA GLU A 334 -17.45 -2.46 -24.13
C GLU A 334 -18.11 -3.79 -23.80
N THR A 335 -18.38 -4.59 -24.84
CA THR A 335 -18.93 -5.93 -24.66
C THR A 335 -17.82 -6.91 -24.36
N VAL A 336 -17.91 -7.62 -23.23
CA VAL A 336 -16.93 -8.61 -22.79
C VAL A 336 -17.61 -9.95 -22.59
N ALA A 337 -17.11 -10.98 -23.26
CA ALA A 337 -17.60 -12.35 -23.12
C ALA A 337 -17.14 -12.95 -21.78
N PRO A 338 -17.90 -13.90 -21.17
CA PRO A 338 -17.55 -14.51 -19.89
C PRO A 338 -16.14 -15.12 -19.83
N ASP A 339 -15.64 -15.66 -20.94
CA ASP A 339 -14.31 -16.26 -21.04
C ASP A 339 -13.16 -15.23 -21.06
N GLN A 340 -13.48 -13.95 -21.27
CA GLN A 340 -12.54 -12.84 -21.16
C GLN A 340 -12.45 -12.29 -19.72
N VAL A 341 -13.40 -12.64 -18.85
CA VAL A 341 -13.38 -12.30 -17.44
C VAL A 341 -12.46 -13.27 -16.70
N LYS A 342 -11.45 -12.74 -16.01
CA LYS A 342 -10.51 -13.52 -15.21
C LYS A 342 -11.15 -13.99 -13.90
N HIS A 343 -11.80 -13.08 -13.19
CA HIS A 343 -12.61 -13.35 -12.00
C HIS A 343 -13.39 -12.08 -11.61
N ILE A 344 -14.46 -12.26 -10.85
CA ILE A 344 -15.18 -11.18 -10.17
C ILE A 344 -15.04 -11.40 -8.66
N SER A 345 -14.49 -10.41 -7.96
CA SER A 345 -14.37 -10.40 -6.50
C SER A 345 -15.31 -9.39 -5.89
N LEU A 346 -15.90 -9.76 -4.75
CA LEU A 346 -16.57 -8.80 -3.88
C LEU A 346 -15.53 -7.87 -3.26
N MET A 347 -15.94 -6.64 -3.01
CA MET A 347 -15.15 -5.63 -2.35
C MET A 347 -15.89 -5.09 -1.13
N SER A 348 -15.11 -4.92 -0.07
CA SER A 348 -15.58 -4.32 1.18
C SER A 348 -14.74 -3.10 1.52
N VAL A 349 -15.35 -2.16 2.24
CA VAL A 349 -14.57 -1.12 2.91
C VAL A 349 -13.80 -1.81 4.04
N ALA A 350 -12.50 -1.56 4.12
CA ALA A 350 -11.61 -2.16 5.09
C ALA A 350 -10.64 -1.12 5.64
N ARG A 351 -9.99 -1.49 6.74
CA ARG A 351 -8.83 -0.78 7.28
C ARG A 351 -7.73 -1.77 7.61
N PHE A 352 -6.52 -1.26 7.77
CA PHE A 352 -5.46 -2.05 8.41
C PHE A 352 -5.91 -2.48 9.82
N ALA A 353 -5.62 -3.73 10.17
CA ALA A 353 -5.90 -4.28 11.49
C ALA A 353 -4.78 -3.97 12.49
N SER A 354 -3.57 -3.70 12.02
CA SER A 354 -2.37 -3.37 12.81
C SER A 354 -1.90 -1.94 12.55
N ASP A 355 -1.32 -1.30 13.57
CA ASP A 355 -0.62 -0.01 13.45
C ASP A 355 0.83 -0.17 13.01
N GLU A 356 1.27 -1.40 12.74
CA GLU A 356 2.61 -1.75 12.29
C GLU A 356 2.53 -2.49 10.96
N LEU A 357 3.32 -2.02 9.99
CA LEU A 357 3.58 -2.65 8.71
C LEU A 357 5.06 -3.06 8.68
N VAL A 358 5.35 -4.29 8.29
CA VAL A 358 6.72 -4.80 8.16
C VAL A 358 6.96 -5.31 6.75
N SER A 359 7.98 -4.76 6.10
CA SER A 359 8.50 -5.16 4.80
C SER A 359 9.78 -5.96 5.01
N GLN A 360 9.82 -7.21 4.57
CA GLN A 360 10.99 -8.10 4.65
C GLN A 360 11.67 -8.19 3.28
N TRP A 361 12.85 -7.60 3.16
CA TRP A 361 13.59 -7.48 1.92
C TRP A 361 14.63 -8.58 1.81
N THR A 362 14.46 -9.47 0.83
CA THR A 362 15.41 -10.55 0.54
C THR A 362 16.55 -10.06 -0.35
N THR A 363 16.29 -9.04 -1.19
CA THR A 363 17.30 -8.30 -1.94
C THR A 363 17.04 -6.80 -1.82
N ASP A 364 17.87 -5.99 -2.47
CA ASP A 364 17.70 -4.53 -2.57
C ASP A 364 16.56 -4.10 -3.52
N ASP A 365 15.79 -5.04 -4.09
CA ASP A 365 14.61 -4.75 -4.90
C ASP A 365 13.41 -5.64 -4.55
N VAL A 366 13.63 -6.86 -4.05
CA VAL A 366 12.57 -7.83 -3.80
C VAL A 366 12.26 -7.94 -2.31
N ALA A 367 10.99 -7.76 -1.98
CA ALA A 367 10.48 -7.89 -0.61
C ALA A 367 9.20 -8.74 -0.51
N SER A 368 8.88 -9.10 0.72
CA SER A 368 7.63 -9.72 1.13
C SER A 368 6.96 -8.85 2.18
N VAL A 369 5.65 -8.67 2.06
CA VAL A 369 4.87 -7.87 3.01
C VAL A 369 3.65 -8.69 3.42
N ARG A 370 3.44 -8.86 4.73
CA ARG A 370 2.25 -9.50 5.26
C ARG A 370 1.36 -8.48 5.94
N VAL A 371 0.10 -8.42 5.51
CA VAL A 371 -0.84 -7.40 5.96
C VAL A 371 -2.11 -8.03 6.48
N ASN A 372 -2.59 -7.47 7.59
CA ASN A 372 -3.86 -7.84 8.21
C ASN A 372 -4.88 -6.74 7.96
N PHE A 373 -6.05 -7.12 7.47
CA PHE A 373 -7.16 -6.23 7.17
C PHE A 373 -8.38 -6.55 8.02
N LEU A 374 -9.12 -5.53 8.41
CA LEU A 374 -10.41 -5.67 9.07
C LEU A 374 -11.49 -5.02 8.20
N SER A 375 -12.54 -5.78 7.86
CA SER A 375 -13.69 -5.24 7.14
C SER A 375 -14.48 -4.26 8.00
N LEU A 376 -15.09 -3.28 7.35
CA LEU A 376 -15.90 -2.23 7.92
C LEU A 376 -17.29 -2.24 7.29
N PRO A 377 -18.31 -1.71 7.99
CA PRO A 377 -19.61 -1.54 7.37
C PRO A 377 -19.53 -0.51 6.24
N VAL A 378 -20.28 -0.75 5.17
CA VAL A 378 -20.47 0.20 4.08
C VAL A 378 -21.11 1.45 4.65
N THR A 379 -20.37 2.54 4.60
CA THR A 379 -20.87 3.88 4.89
C THR A 379 -21.06 4.58 3.57
N VAL A 380 -22.23 5.15 3.31
CA VAL A 380 -22.47 5.92 2.08
C VAL A 380 -21.50 7.09 2.06
N SER A 381 -20.60 7.12 1.07
CA SER A 381 -19.73 8.27 0.84
C SER A 381 -20.53 9.38 0.16
N GLU A 382 -20.16 10.65 0.36
CA GLU A 382 -20.82 11.78 -0.33
C GLU A 382 -20.73 11.66 -1.87
N GLU A 383 -19.72 10.94 -2.39
CA GLU A 383 -19.51 10.68 -3.82
C GLU A 383 -20.32 9.50 -4.40
N ASP A 384 -20.91 8.62 -3.58
CA ASP A 384 -21.75 7.50 -4.07
C ASP A 384 -23.01 8.01 -4.83
N GLY A 385 -23.31 9.32 -4.76
CA GLY A 385 -24.38 9.98 -5.50
C GLY A 385 -23.95 10.76 -6.76
N MET A 386 -22.65 10.80 -7.11
CA MET A 386 -22.17 11.56 -8.26
C MET A 386 -22.15 10.71 -9.55
N THR A 387 -22.87 11.16 -10.57
CA THR A 387 -22.80 10.58 -11.93
C THR A 387 -21.60 11.17 -12.65
N LEU A 388 -20.72 10.31 -13.18
CA LEU A 388 -19.60 10.75 -14.02
C LEU A 388 -20.10 10.99 -15.45
N ASP A 389 -19.48 11.94 -16.17
CA ASP A 389 -19.68 12.08 -17.61
C ASP A 389 -19.12 10.83 -18.33
N PRO A 390 -19.81 10.30 -19.36
CA PRO A 390 -19.34 9.18 -20.19
C PRO A 390 -17.89 9.28 -20.68
N SER A 391 -17.36 10.50 -20.86
CA SER A 391 -15.97 10.74 -21.26
C SER A 391 -14.96 10.45 -20.15
N ALA A 392 -15.31 10.80 -18.90
CA ALA A 392 -14.50 10.48 -17.73
C ALA A 392 -14.57 8.98 -17.39
N GLU A 393 -15.74 8.37 -17.65
CA GLU A 393 -15.97 6.93 -17.55
C GLU A 393 -15.08 6.14 -18.52
N PHE A 394 -15.02 6.54 -19.79
CA PHE A 394 -14.11 5.95 -20.78
C PHE A 394 -12.63 6.03 -20.34
N MET A 395 -12.19 7.18 -19.82
CA MET A 395 -10.80 7.37 -19.41
C MET A 395 -10.41 6.47 -18.23
N LEU A 396 -11.28 6.31 -17.23
CA LEU A 396 -11.04 5.43 -16.08
C LEU A 396 -10.95 3.95 -16.50
N GLU A 397 -11.82 3.50 -17.40
CA GLU A 397 -11.86 2.10 -17.83
C GLU A 397 -10.74 1.71 -18.80
N PHE A 398 -10.27 2.65 -19.61
CA PHE A 398 -9.25 2.38 -20.62
C PHE A 398 -7.82 2.60 -20.11
N PHE A 399 -7.61 3.58 -19.22
CA PHE A 399 -6.27 3.94 -18.73
C PHE A 399 -5.99 3.50 -17.29
N GLY A 400 -6.97 2.93 -16.57
CA GLY A 400 -6.86 2.58 -15.15
C GLY A 400 -5.75 1.59 -14.76
N ARG A 401 -5.04 0.99 -15.73
CA ARG A 401 -3.85 0.15 -15.50
C ARG A 401 -2.58 0.62 -16.21
N GLU A 402 -2.68 1.35 -17.32
CA GLU A 402 -1.51 1.75 -18.10
C GLU A 402 -1.00 3.13 -17.68
N ASN A 403 -0.32 3.18 -16.53
CA ASN A 403 0.66 4.24 -16.32
C ASN A 403 2.00 3.69 -15.81
N PRO A 404 2.87 3.20 -16.71
CA PRO A 404 4.24 2.85 -16.37
C PRO A 404 5.18 4.07 -16.23
N ALA A 405 4.66 5.30 -16.32
CA ALA A 405 5.42 6.54 -16.16
C ALA A 405 4.60 7.53 -15.32
N GLY A 406 5.00 7.78 -14.07
CA GLY A 406 4.32 8.63 -13.09
C GLY A 406 3.97 10.07 -13.54
N HIS A 407 2.99 10.18 -14.44
CA HIS A 407 2.35 11.42 -14.83
C HIS A 407 0.93 11.41 -14.24
N SER A 408 0.78 12.15 -13.15
CA SER A 408 -0.51 12.58 -12.61
C SER A 408 -1.19 13.59 -13.54
N ASP A 409 -2.51 13.70 -13.41
CA ASP A 409 -3.32 14.87 -13.81
C ASP A 409 -3.62 15.12 -15.30
N ILE A 410 -4.12 14.12 -16.03
CA ILE A 410 -5.04 14.45 -17.15
C ILE A 410 -6.51 14.48 -16.68
N VAL A 411 -6.86 13.78 -15.60
CA VAL A 411 -8.26 13.64 -15.16
C VAL A 411 -8.77 14.86 -14.38
N ASP A 412 -7.90 15.55 -13.62
CA ASP A 412 -8.29 16.75 -12.86
C ASP A 412 -8.47 18.02 -13.73
N ILE A 413 -7.99 18.03 -14.98
CA ILE A 413 -8.11 19.18 -15.89
C ILE A 413 -9.43 19.16 -16.69
N LEU A 414 -10.13 18.02 -16.75
CA LEU A 414 -11.28 17.82 -17.65
C LEU A 414 -12.60 17.46 -16.94
N LEU A 415 -12.74 17.75 -15.65
CA LEU A 415 -14.04 17.68 -14.97
C LEU A 415 -14.93 18.85 -15.41
N ASN A 416 -15.65 18.66 -16.51
CA ASN A 416 -16.83 19.45 -16.82
C ASN A 416 -17.99 18.91 -15.96
N ILE A 417 -18.04 19.39 -14.71
CA ILE A 417 -19.09 19.01 -13.75
C ILE A 417 -20.42 19.60 -14.26
N ASN A 418 -21.27 18.74 -14.84
CA ASN A 418 -22.66 19.11 -15.10
C ASN A 418 -23.43 19.08 -13.79
N TRP A 419 -23.64 20.27 -13.20
CA TRP A 419 -24.67 20.44 -12.18
C TRP A 419 -26.02 20.25 -12.88
N ALA A 420 -26.81 19.27 -12.43
CA ALA A 420 -28.22 19.22 -12.78
C ALA A 420 -28.91 20.41 -12.10
N ASP A 421 -29.00 21.54 -12.80
CA ASP A 421 -29.82 22.68 -12.41
C ASP A 421 -31.30 22.28 -12.46
N THR A 422 -31.85 21.80 -11.34
CA THR A 422 -33.28 21.92 -11.07
C THR A 422 -33.52 23.32 -10.47
N PHE A 423 -33.65 24.32 -11.34
CA PHE A 423 -34.42 25.52 -11.04
C PHE A 423 -35.78 25.36 -11.73
N ASP A 424 -36.78 24.97 -10.95
CA ASP A 424 -38.19 25.05 -11.31
C ASP A 424 -38.60 26.54 -11.46
N GLU A 425 -39.28 26.86 -12.58
CA GLU A 425 -40.30 27.92 -12.67
C GLU A 425 -41.69 27.31 -12.47
#